data_AF-A0A7Y2HJX0-F1
#
_entry.id   AF-A0A7Y2HJX0-F1
#
_cell.length_a   1.000
_cell.length_b   1.000
_cell.length_c   1.000
_cell.angle_alpha   90.00
_cell.angle_beta   90.00
_cell.angle_gamma   90.00
#
_symmetry.space_group_name_H-M   'P 1'
#
loop_
_entity.id
_entity.type
_entity.pdbx_description
1 polymer ?
#
loop_
_entity_poly.entity_id
_entity_poly.type
_entity_poly.pdbx_seq_one_letter_code
_entity_poly.pdbx_strand_id
1 'polypeptide(L)'
;MERKKRKKGMYREGHPYKKGKEQKGRAFHLVGDKPIYEVGGFISKDEFKEYRANFKKCNPFKPEQFENVGGHLFGLGEVMKLISQPGCHGIRIYYGLKRVKKKFHPQLMIVGVYKDGADMTDHTLILDASMPCPDYCDPT
;
A
#
# COMPACT_ATOMS: atom_id res chain seq x y z
N MET A 1 36.89 23.61 33.23
CA MET A 1 36.99 22.51 32.26
C MET A 1 35.66 21.76 32.30
N GLU A 2 34.69 22.20 31.49
CA GLU A 2 33.28 21.88 31.69
C GLU A 2 32.73 21.00 30.56
N ARG A 3 32.09 19.89 30.96
CA ARG A 3 31.60 18.81 30.09
C ARG A 3 30.42 19.29 29.24
N LYS A 4 30.60 19.31 27.91
CA LYS A 4 29.53 19.54 26.93
C LYS A 4 28.49 18.41 26.99
N LYS A 5 27.30 18.71 27.53
CA LYS A 5 26.10 17.85 27.44
C LYS A 5 25.64 17.79 25.97
N ARG A 6 25.63 16.59 25.37
CA ARG A 6 25.01 16.31 24.07
C ARG A 6 23.49 16.48 24.19
N LYS A 7 22.91 17.47 23.49
CA LYS A 7 21.46 17.62 23.35
C LYS A 7 20.93 16.61 22.34
N LYS A 8 19.89 15.87 22.76
CA LYS A 8 19.03 15.00 21.94
C LYS A 8 18.56 15.76 20.69
N GLY A 9 18.68 15.14 19.52
CA GLY A 9 18.13 15.66 18.27
C GLY A 9 16.61 15.74 18.36
N MET A 10 16.11 16.97 18.52
CA MET A 10 14.71 17.33 18.39
C MET A 10 14.26 17.13 16.95
N TYR A 11 13.07 16.54 16.79
CA TYR A 11 12.26 16.62 15.58
C TYR A 11 12.21 18.07 15.10
N ARG A 12 12.50 18.31 13.82
CA ARG A 12 12.35 19.62 13.20
C ARG A 12 10.86 19.94 13.08
N GLU A 13 10.33 20.67 14.04
CA GLU A 13 9.09 21.45 13.91
C GLU A 13 9.29 22.50 12.81
N GLY A 14 8.32 22.66 11.89
CA GLY A 14 8.30 23.87 11.05
C GLY A 14 7.76 23.81 9.63
N HIS A 15 7.01 22.80 9.18
CA HIS A 15 6.13 23.01 8.03
C HIS A 15 4.69 23.21 8.49
N PRO A 16 4.17 24.46 8.48
CA PRO A 16 2.76 24.69 8.76
C PRO A 16 1.96 24.00 7.65
N TYR A 17 1.14 23.00 8.04
CA TYR A 17 0.07 22.48 7.21
C TYR A 17 -0.85 23.67 6.92
N LYS A 18 -0.73 24.26 5.72
CA LYS A 18 -1.66 25.30 5.27
C LYS A 18 -3.03 24.64 5.21
N LYS A 19 -3.93 25.02 6.13
CA LYS A 19 -5.36 24.69 6.06
C LYS A 19 -5.84 25.11 4.66
N GLY A 20 -5.96 24.14 3.77
CA GLY A 20 -6.41 24.38 2.41
C GLY A 20 -7.82 24.95 2.48
N LYS A 21 -8.03 26.08 1.79
CA LYS A 21 -9.37 26.58 1.46
C LYS A 21 -10.18 25.41 0.91
N GLU A 22 -11.40 25.25 1.39
CA GLU A 22 -12.38 24.30 0.89
C GLU A 22 -12.41 24.37 -0.65
N GLN A 23 -11.84 23.37 -1.33
CA GLN A 23 -11.80 23.31 -2.78
C GLN A 23 -13.19 22.92 -3.28
N LYS A 24 -14.08 23.91 -3.37
CA LYS A 24 -15.34 23.76 -4.10
C LYS A 24 -15.01 23.50 -5.57
N GLY A 25 -15.36 22.29 -6.05
CA GLY A 25 -15.59 22.04 -7.48
C GLY A 25 -14.43 21.50 -8.34
N ARG A 26 -13.41 20.83 -7.78
CA ARG A 26 -12.52 20.01 -8.63
C ARG A 26 -13.20 18.68 -8.92
N ALA A 27 -13.43 18.38 -10.20
CA ALA A 27 -13.76 17.03 -10.63
C ALA A 27 -12.70 16.07 -10.07
N PHE A 28 -13.15 14.98 -9.43
CA PHE A 28 -12.23 14.00 -8.88
C PHE A 28 -11.44 13.37 -10.02
N HIS A 29 -10.12 13.20 -9.84
CA HIS A 29 -9.35 12.38 -10.76
C HIS A 29 -9.90 10.96 -10.65
N LEU A 30 -10.49 10.48 -11.73
CA LEU A 30 -10.96 9.11 -11.84
C LEU A 30 -9.83 8.25 -12.38
N VAL A 31 -9.80 7.00 -11.95
CA VAL A 31 -9.08 5.96 -12.66
C VAL A 31 -10.00 4.79 -12.92
N GLY A 32 -10.17 4.49 -14.22
CA GLY A 32 -11.36 3.80 -14.68
C GLY A 32 -12.60 4.57 -14.23
N ASP A 33 -13.52 3.86 -13.57
CA ASP A 33 -14.78 4.43 -13.06
C ASP A 33 -14.72 4.85 -11.58
N LYS A 34 -13.57 4.68 -10.91
CA LYS A 34 -13.41 4.98 -9.47
C LYS A 34 -12.65 6.28 -9.25
N PRO A 35 -12.99 7.08 -8.24
CA PRO A 35 -12.15 8.19 -7.85
C PRO A 35 -10.81 7.70 -7.28
N ILE A 36 -9.75 8.49 -7.47
CA ILE A 36 -8.37 8.12 -7.10
C ILE A 36 -8.21 7.70 -5.63
N TYR A 37 -9.04 8.25 -4.73
CA TYR A 37 -9.00 7.92 -3.30
C TYR A 37 -9.75 6.61 -2.95
N GLU A 38 -10.43 5.97 -3.90
CA GLU A 38 -11.08 4.65 -3.75
C GLU A 38 -10.41 3.57 -4.61
N VAL A 39 -9.24 3.87 -5.16
CA VAL A 39 -8.40 2.90 -5.87
C VAL A 39 -7.90 1.84 -4.88
N GLY A 40 -7.88 0.58 -5.32
CA GLY A 40 -7.61 -0.56 -4.48
C GLY A 40 -8.85 -1.45 -4.34
N GLY A 41 -8.66 -2.58 -3.69
CA GLY A 41 -9.72 -3.51 -3.36
C GLY A 41 -9.27 -4.53 -2.33
N PHE A 42 -10.21 -5.03 -1.55
CA PHE A 42 -9.90 -6.06 -0.57
C PHE A 42 -9.92 -7.44 -1.21
N ILE A 43 -8.89 -8.22 -0.94
CA ILE A 43 -8.79 -9.63 -1.37
C ILE A 43 -9.07 -10.56 -0.20
N SER A 44 -9.43 -11.80 -0.54
CA SER A 44 -9.61 -12.86 0.44
C SER A 44 -8.26 -13.34 1.00
N LYS A 45 -8.33 -14.01 2.16
CA LYS A 45 -7.18 -14.71 2.77
C LYS A 45 -6.57 -15.75 1.83
N ASP A 46 -7.39 -16.41 1.03
CA ASP A 46 -6.94 -17.47 0.12
C ASP A 46 -6.21 -16.87 -1.10
N GLU A 47 -6.72 -15.78 -1.67
CA GLU A 47 -5.98 -15.01 -2.68
C GLU A 47 -4.64 -14.51 -2.13
N PHE A 48 -4.62 -13.94 -0.92
CA PHE A 48 -3.38 -13.49 -0.28
C PHE A 48 -2.35 -14.62 -0.15
N LYS A 49 -2.78 -15.81 0.31
CA LYS A 49 -1.93 -16.99 0.41
C LYS A 49 -1.43 -17.44 -0.96
N GLU A 50 -2.31 -17.48 -1.95
CA GLU A 50 -1.98 -17.85 -3.32
C GLU A 50 -0.90 -16.92 -3.89
N TYR A 51 -1.11 -15.61 -3.80
CA TYR A 51 -0.19 -14.62 -4.35
C TYR A 51 1.18 -14.69 -3.68
N ARG A 52 1.22 -14.91 -2.35
CA ARG A 52 2.48 -15.14 -1.64
C ARG A 52 3.16 -16.45 -2.03
N ALA A 53 2.38 -17.52 -2.23
CA ALA A 53 2.93 -18.80 -2.66
C ALA A 53 3.53 -18.71 -4.07
N ASN A 54 2.86 -18.01 -4.99
CA ASN A 54 3.36 -17.73 -6.32
C ASN A 54 4.66 -16.92 -6.26
N PHE A 55 4.68 -15.84 -5.47
CA PHE A 55 5.89 -15.02 -5.27
C PHE A 55 7.09 -15.85 -4.79
N LYS A 56 6.89 -16.73 -3.80
CA LYS A 56 7.95 -17.63 -3.31
C LYS A 56 8.45 -18.61 -4.37
N LYS A 57 7.56 -19.17 -5.19
CA LYS A 57 7.92 -20.16 -6.23
C LYS A 57 8.70 -19.53 -7.38
N CYS A 58 8.42 -18.28 -7.72
CA CYS A 58 9.06 -17.57 -8.81
C CYS A 58 10.23 -16.68 -8.36
N ASN A 59 10.70 -16.85 -7.12
CA ASN A 59 11.91 -16.21 -6.62
C ASN A 59 13.06 -17.25 -6.68
N PRO A 60 14.11 -17.05 -7.50
CA PRO A 60 14.56 -15.80 -8.12
C PRO A 60 13.75 -15.36 -9.34
N PHE A 61 13.54 -14.03 -9.43
CA PHE A 61 12.69 -13.37 -10.41
C PHE A 61 13.22 -13.52 -11.84
N LYS A 62 12.35 -13.98 -12.77
CA LYS A 62 12.65 -14.05 -14.21
C LYS A 62 11.83 -12.98 -14.96
N PRO A 63 12.45 -11.89 -15.43
CA PRO A 63 11.73 -10.73 -15.98
C PRO A 63 10.71 -11.06 -17.07
N GLU A 64 10.98 -12.06 -17.90
CA GLU A 64 10.09 -12.50 -18.99
C GLU A 64 8.74 -13.07 -18.52
N GLN A 65 8.60 -13.41 -17.24
CA GLN A 65 7.38 -13.97 -16.66
C GLN A 65 6.45 -12.90 -16.07
N PHE A 66 6.91 -11.64 -16.02
CA PHE A 66 6.27 -10.55 -15.30
C PHE A 66 6.01 -9.33 -16.15
N GLU A 67 5.04 -8.52 -15.70
CA GLU A 67 4.90 -7.15 -16.15
C GLU A 67 5.85 -6.24 -15.37
N ASN A 68 6.36 -5.21 -16.04
CA ASN A 68 7.20 -4.20 -15.40
C ASN A 68 6.30 -3.22 -14.63
N VAL A 69 6.34 -3.29 -13.30
CA VAL A 69 5.56 -2.44 -12.42
C VAL A 69 6.50 -1.58 -11.58
N GLY A 70 6.49 -0.27 -11.81
CA GLY A 70 7.34 0.68 -11.07
C GLY A 70 6.79 1.09 -9.70
N GLY A 71 5.49 0.90 -9.48
CA GLY A 71 4.83 1.29 -8.24
C GLY A 71 3.34 0.91 -8.25
N HIS A 72 2.73 0.96 -7.07
CA HIS A 72 1.31 0.65 -6.86
C HIS A 72 0.63 1.80 -6.12
N LEU A 73 -0.46 2.31 -6.68
CA LEU A 73 -1.31 3.31 -6.04
C LEU A 73 -2.41 2.65 -5.21
N PHE A 74 -2.55 3.10 -3.96
CA PHE A 74 -3.68 2.81 -3.09
C PHE A 74 -4.39 4.11 -2.74
N GLY A 75 -5.70 4.14 -2.94
CA GLY A 75 -6.54 5.27 -2.58
C GLY A 75 -6.59 5.45 -1.07
N LEU A 76 -6.54 6.70 -0.61
CA LEU A 76 -6.56 7.02 0.82
C LEU A 76 -7.80 6.43 1.52
N GLY A 77 -8.97 6.41 0.87
CA GLY A 77 -10.19 5.84 1.43
C GLY A 77 -10.06 4.35 1.74
N GLU A 78 -9.44 3.57 0.85
CA GLU A 78 -9.20 2.14 1.08
C GLU A 78 -8.14 1.89 2.16
N VAL A 79 -7.08 2.71 2.18
CA VAL A 79 -6.07 2.66 3.25
C VAL A 79 -6.69 3.00 4.60
N MET A 80 -7.55 4.01 4.67
CA MET A 80 -8.25 4.38 5.90
C MET A 80 -9.16 3.26 6.40
N LYS A 81 -9.90 2.59 5.51
CA LYS A 81 -10.71 1.41 5.86
C LYS A 81 -9.85 0.30 6.45
N LEU A 82 -8.69 0.02 5.85
CA LEU A 82 -7.74 -0.98 6.35
C LEU A 82 -7.24 -0.64 7.76
N ILE A 83 -6.76 0.59 8.00
CA ILE A 83 -6.16 0.95 9.29
C ILE A 83 -7.18 1.25 10.39
N SER A 84 -8.44 1.50 10.01
CA SER A 84 -9.53 1.71 10.97
C SER A 84 -10.09 0.42 11.56
N GLN A 85 -9.54 -0.74 11.18
CA GLN A 85 -9.92 -2.02 11.77
C GLN A 85 -9.65 -2.02 13.29
N PRO A 86 -10.60 -2.45 14.13
CA PRO A 86 -10.39 -2.54 15.56
C PRO A 86 -9.15 -3.38 15.89
N GLY A 87 -8.25 -2.80 16.69
CA GLY A 87 -7.00 -3.47 17.09
C GLY A 87 -5.85 -3.35 16.09
N CYS A 88 -6.01 -2.64 14.97
CA CYS A 88 -4.91 -2.34 14.06
C CYS A 88 -3.92 -1.34 14.70
N HIS A 89 -2.68 -1.78 14.89
CA HIS A 89 -1.58 -1.00 15.49
C HIS A 89 -0.47 -0.67 14.49
N GLY A 90 -0.50 -1.26 13.30
CA GLY A 90 0.46 -1.01 12.23
C GLY A 90 0.02 -1.65 10.93
N ILE A 91 0.84 -1.49 9.89
CA ILE A 91 0.65 -2.12 8.59
C ILE A 91 1.89 -2.93 8.21
N ARG A 92 1.69 -4.02 7.47
CA ARG A 92 2.76 -4.80 6.85
C ARG A 92 2.46 -4.97 5.36
N ILE A 93 3.49 -4.84 4.54
CA ILE A 93 3.38 -4.92 3.09
C ILE A 93 4.11 -6.18 2.63
N TYR A 94 3.44 -6.94 1.78
CA TYR A 94 3.95 -8.18 1.19
C TYR A 94 4.00 -8.09 -0.32
N TYR A 95 5.08 -8.60 -0.91
CA TYR A 95 5.11 -8.88 -2.34
C TYR A 95 4.29 -10.13 -2.66
N GLY A 96 3.49 -10.05 -3.72
CA GLY A 96 2.66 -11.13 -4.23
C GLY A 96 2.71 -11.20 -5.75
N LEU A 97 2.29 -12.34 -6.30
CA LEU A 97 2.11 -12.52 -7.73
C LEU A 97 0.72 -13.05 -8.02
N LYS A 98 -0.10 -12.22 -8.67
CA LYS A 98 -1.40 -12.64 -9.19
C LYS A 98 -1.21 -13.24 -10.57
N ARG A 99 -1.76 -14.43 -10.80
CA ARG A 99 -1.73 -15.05 -12.12
C ARG A 99 -2.93 -14.60 -12.93
N VAL A 100 -2.70 -13.95 -14.06
CA VAL A 100 -3.75 -13.62 -15.03
C VAL A 100 -3.37 -14.24 -16.36
N LYS A 101 -4.23 -15.13 -16.86
CA LYS A 101 -3.97 -15.96 -18.05
C LYS A 101 -2.65 -16.75 -17.89
N LYS A 102 -1.62 -16.37 -18.66
CA LYS A 102 -0.30 -17.05 -18.69
C LYS A 102 0.83 -16.22 -18.06
N LYS A 103 0.53 -15.02 -17.54
CA LYS A 103 1.52 -14.11 -16.95
C LYS A 103 1.27 -13.90 -15.47
N PHE A 104 2.32 -13.54 -14.75
CA PHE A 104 2.22 -13.07 -13.38
C PHE A 104 2.27 -11.55 -13.34
N HIS A 105 1.36 -10.97 -12.56
CA HIS A 105 1.29 -9.55 -12.30
C HIS A 105 1.79 -9.31 -10.87
N PRO A 106 2.86 -8.52 -10.68
CA PRO A 106 3.31 -8.11 -9.35
C PRO A 106 2.17 -7.45 -8.58
N GLN A 107 2.05 -7.76 -7.29
CA GLN A 107 1.10 -7.15 -6.35
C GLN A 107 1.84 -6.69 -5.09
N LEU A 108 1.33 -5.63 -4.47
CA LEU A 108 1.68 -5.23 -3.11
C LEU A 108 0.46 -5.43 -2.21
N MET A 109 0.50 -6.42 -1.34
CA MET A 109 -0.62 -6.71 -0.44
C MET A 109 -0.34 -6.07 0.92
N ILE A 110 -1.30 -5.28 1.42
CA ILE A 110 -1.20 -4.56 2.70
C ILE A 110 -2.13 -5.21 3.71
N VAL A 111 -1.58 -5.57 4.87
CA VAL A 111 -2.35 -6.10 6.00
C VAL A 111 -2.21 -5.21 7.23
N GLY A 112 -3.27 -5.16 8.05
CA GLY A 112 -3.17 -4.63 9.39
C GLY A 112 -2.34 -5.55 10.29
N VAL A 113 -1.75 -4.99 11.34
CA VAL A 113 -0.93 -5.71 12.32
C VAL A 113 -1.45 -5.43 13.71
N TYR A 114 -1.69 -6.47 14.50
CA TYR A 114 -2.08 -6.36 15.90
C TYR A 114 -0.92 -5.86 16.77
N LYS A 115 -1.23 -5.46 18.02
CA LYS A 115 -0.23 -4.95 18.97
C LYS A 115 0.91 -5.94 19.26
N ASP A 116 0.65 -7.24 19.17
CA ASP A 116 1.62 -8.32 19.38
C ASP A 116 2.47 -8.62 18.14
N GLY A 117 2.23 -7.94 17.01
CA GLY A 117 2.93 -8.13 15.75
C GLY A 117 2.33 -9.20 14.84
N ALA A 118 1.23 -9.85 15.24
CA ALA A 118 0.51 -10.80 14.41
C ALA A 118 -0.21 -10.09 13.24
N ASP A 119 -0.24 -10.74 12.08
CA ASP A 119 -0.95 -10.21 10.92
C ASP A 119 -2.46 -10.39 11.07
N MET A 120 -3.21 -9.36 10.70
CA MET A 120 -4.65 -9.38 10.59
C MET A 120 -5.04 -10.03 9.24
N THR A 121 -4.91 -11.35 9.12
CA THR A 121 -5.27 -12.10 7.89
C THR A 121 -6.54 -12.95 7.98
N ASP A 122 -7.05 -13.18 9.19
CA ASP A 122 -7.93 -14.32 9.42
C ASP A 122 -9.42 -13.99 9.27
N HIS A 123 -9.82 -12.73 9.44
CA HIS A 123 -11.22 -12.27 9.29
C HIS A 123 -11.31 -10.77 8.92
N THR A 124 -10.32 -10.29 8.20
CA THR A 124 -9.99 -8.85 8.14
C THR A 124 -9.71 -8.41 6.71
N LEU A 125 -9.75 -7.11 6.53
CA LEU A 125 -9.45 -6.46 5.27
C LEU A 125 -7.96 -6.67 4.93
N ILE A 126 -7.70 -7.27 3.77
CA ILE A 126 -6.37 -7.36 3.15
C ILE A 126 -6.44 -6.51 1.89
N LEU A 127 -5.73 -5.38 1.88
CA LEU A 127 -5.80 -4.44 0.77
C LEU A 127 -4.83 -4.85 -0.33
N ASP A 128 -5.36 -5.03 -1.53
CA ASP A 128 -4.63 -5.31 -2.76
C ASP A 128 -5.38 -4.63 -3.93
N ALA A 129 -5.27 -5.12 -5.17
CA ALA A 129 -5.92 -4.55 -6.35
C ALA A 129 -5.61 -3.06 -6.56
N SER A 130 -4.39 -2.69 -6.18
CA SER A 130 -3.79 -1.41 -6.49
C SER A 130 -3.65 -1.22 -7.99
N MET A 131 -3.44 0.03 -8.36
CA MET A 131 -3.18 0.38 -9.74
C MET A 131 -1.68 0.44 -9.99
N PRO A 132 -1.16 -0.42 -10.89
CA PRO A 132 0.25 -0.45 -11.22
C PRO A 132 0.63 0.72 -12.14
N CYS A 133 1.81 1.28 -11.93
CA CYS A 133 2.53 2.09 -12.93
C CYS A 133 2.99 1.15 -14.06
N PRO A 134 2.84 1.47 -15.36
CA PRO A 134 2.82 2.81 -15.94
C PRO A 134 1.45 3.44 -16.26
N ASP A 135 0.33 2.77 -16.02
CA ASP A 135 -0.98 3.24 -16.53
C ASP A 135 -1.40 4.62 -15.98
N TYR A 136 -0.91 4.99 -14.78
CA TYR A 136 -1.25 6.25 -14.12
C TYR A 136 -0.19 6.66 -13.06
N CYS A 137 1.03 6.95 -13.49
CA CYS A 137 2.08 7.48 -12.61
C CYS A 137 2.72 8.71 -13.24
N ASP A 138 3.10 9.67 -12.39
CA ASP A 138 3.89 10.83 -12.80
C ASP A 138 5.29 10.33 -13.23
N PRO A 139 5.79 10.66 -14.44
CA PRO A 139 7.16 10.38 -14.81
C PRO A 139 8.10 11.12 -13.85
N THR A 140 8.67 10.38 -12.91
CA THR A 140 9.64 10.89 -11.93
C THR A 140 11.07 10.70 -12.41
#